data_AF-C8X2M6-F1
#
_entry.id   AF-C8X2M6-F1
#
_cell.length_a   1.000
_cell.length_b   1.000
_cell.length_c   1.000
_cell.angle_alpha   90.00
_cell.angle_beta   90.00
_cell.angle_gamma   90.00
#
_symmetry.space_group_name_H-M   'P 1'
#
loop_
_entity.id
_entity.type
_entity.pdbx_description
1 polymer ?
#
loop_
_entity_poly.entity_id
_entity_poly.type
_entity_poly.pdbx_seq_one_letter_code
_entity_poly.pdbx_strand_id
1 'polypeptide(L)'
;MARFGIILFLLLLVVGFVIRQLSRQGTSPRFRFVVLGLGGLLLVLAGLGVYSTWRQPQSSLPQTEFAAQRSEILETIEQRLEAGKYDDAYDFARRYRDVQDPALEKLLRRAHEQTLLARIESLPETQPGRIAELYAQLTDIAPDKGYADKAAQWRLQAKRQEQKALQEALAELPPDQHPARWLVYRRLSQLAPEEAVFAKREEEIGQALTHLVQESPWSDACSSSAIRACRFKGFTAFDPVASEPLGSIIGVAWRPKGALIDVESGLTAPENAHYYIVLPQAGPLVLAKTSQTETKLPEPLQPWRDRLVPDDRYPVAE
;
A
#
# COMPACT_ATOMS: atom_id res chain seq x y z
N MET A 1 -38.91 -1.98 -11.58
CA MET A 1 -38.23 -2.06 -12.89
C MET A 1 -39.21 -2.35 -14.04
N ALA A 2 -39.89 -3.50 -14.07
CA ALA A 2 -40.75 -3.90 -15.21
C ALA A 2 -41.88 -2.90 -15.59
N ARG A 3 -42.48 -2.22 -14.62
CA ARG A 3 -43.61 -1.29 -14.85
C ARG A 3 -43.23 -0.03 -15.65
N PHE A 4 -42.01 0.49 -15.48
CA PHE A 4 -41.55 1.68 -16.21
C PHE A 4 -41.18 1.37 -17.66
N GLY A 5 -40.61 0.18 -17.93
CA GLY A 5 -40.34 -0.27 -19.30
C GLY A 5 -41.61 -0.42 -20.13
N ILE A 6 -42.70 -0.89 -19.52
CA ILE A 6 -44.00 -1.02 -20.19
C ILE A 6 -44.59 0.35 -20.56
N ILE A 7 -44.48 1.34 -19.67
CA ILE A 7 -44.99 2.71 -19.93
C ILE A 7 -44.21 3.37 -21.06
N LEU A 8 -42.88 3.25 -21.07
CA LEU A 8 -42.03 3.80 -22.13
C LEU A 8 -42.34 3.15 -23.49
N PHE A 9 -42.53 1.84 -23.51
CA PHE A 9 -42.87 1.08 -24.71
C PHE A 9 -44.24 1.49 -25.28
N LEU A 10 -45.26 1.64 -24.43
CA LEU A 10 -46.57 2.12 -24.85
C LEU A 10 -46.51 3.56 -25.39
N LEU A 11 -45.72 4.43 -24.77
CA LEU A 11 -45.53 5.81 -25.24
C LEU A 11 -44.90 5.83 -26.64
N LEU A 12 -43.86 5.02 -26.88
CA LEU A 12 -43.22 4.89 -28.19
C LEU A 12 -44.18 4.36 -29.26
N LEU A 13 -45.04 3.40 -28.92
CA LEU A 13 -46.09 2.90 -29.83
C LEU A 13 -47.09 4.00 -30.20
N VAL A 14 -47.53 4.81 -29.24
CA VAL A 14 -48.45 5.92 -29.50
C VAL A 14 -47.80 6.98 -30.39
N VAL A 15 -46.54 7.34 -30.12
CA VAL A 15 -45.78 8.30 -30.94
C VAL A 15 -45.61 7.77 -32.37
N GLY A 16 -45.22 6.50 -32.53
CA GLY A 16 -45.11 5.85 -33.84
C GLY A 16 -46.43 5.81 -34.61
N PHE A 17 -47.55 5.57 -33.92
CA PHE A 17 -48.88 5.60 -34.51
C PHE A 17 -49.28 7.00 -34.98
N VAL A 18 -49.02 8.04 -34.19
CA VAL A 18 -49.29 9.44 -34.55
C VAL A 18 -48.46 9.88 -35.76
N ILE A 19 -47.16 9.52 -35.80
CA ILE A 19 -46.29 9.81 -36.96
C ILE A 19 -46.83 9.14 -38.23
N ARG A 20 -47.28 7.88 -38.12
CA ARG A 20 -47.86 7.13 -39.24
C ARG A 20 -49.19 7.72 -39.73
N GLN A 21 -50.03 8.22 -38.83
CA GLN A 21 -51.27 8.91 -39.20
C GLN A 21 -50.99 10.24 -39.92
N LEU A 22 -50.01 11.01 -39.41
CA LEU A 22 -49.60 12.29 -40.00
C LEU A 22 -48.92 12.13 -41.38
N SER A 23 -48.33 10.97 -41.69
CA SER A 23 -47.77 10.72 -43.01
C SER A 23 -48.82 10.42 -44.08
N ARG A 24 -49.97 9.83 -43.69
CA ARG A 24 -51.06 9.44 -44.61
C ARG A 24 -52.02 10.57 -44.96
N GLN A 25 -52.25 11.49 -44.04
CA GLN A 25 -53.05 12.68 -44.31
C GLN A 25 -52.10 13.77 -44.82
N GLY A 26 -52.40 14.37 -45.97
CA GLY A 26 -51.62 15.42 -46.65
C GLY A 26 -51.48 16.72 -45.83
N THR A 27 -50.90 16.60 -44.65
CA THR A 27 -50.70 17.65 -43.66
C THR A 27 -49.53 18.53 -44.09
N SER A 28 -49.66 19.84 -43.85
CA SER A 28 -48.64 20.79 -44.27
C SER A 28 -47.32 20.52 -43.55
N PRO A 29 -46.16 20.68 -44.22
CA PRO A 29 -44.85 20.42 -43.63
C PRO A 29 -44.59 21.24 -42.36
N ARG A 30 -45.18 22.44 -42.24
CA ARG A 30 -45.07 23.28 -41.03
C ARG A 30 -45.72 22.64 -39.80
N PHE A 31 -46.86 21.98 -39.96
CA PHE A 31 -47.54 21.30 -38.85
C PHE A 31 -46.71 20.11 -38.33
N ARG A 32 -46.06 19.37 -39.24
CA ARG A 32 -45.20 18.24 -38.88
C ARG A 32 -43.99 18.67 -38.04
N PHE A 33 -43.37 19.80 -38.37
CA PHE A 33 -42.26 20.35 -37.58
C PHE A 33 -42.69 20.77 -36.17
N VAL A 34 -43.86 21.39 -36.02
CA VAL A 34 -44.38 21.81 -34.71
C VAL A 34 -44.69 20.59 -33.82
N VAL A 35 -45.33 19.56 -34.38
CA VAL A 35 -45.65 18.33 -33.63
C VAL A 35 -44.38 17.57 -33.22
N LEU A 36 -43.38 17.47 -34.10
CA LEU A 36 -42.10 16.84 -33.77
C LEU A 36 -41.32 17.65 -32.73
N GLY A 37 -41.34 18.99 -32.81
CA GLY A 37 -40.70 19.86 -31.82
C GLY A 37 -41.34 19.73 -30.43
N LEU A 38 -42.68 19.73 -30.35
CA LEU A 38 -43.41 19.52 -29.10
C LEU A 38 -43.22 18.11 -28.54
N GLY A 39 -43.21 17.08 -29.39
CA GLY A 39 -42.94 15.70 -28.97
C GLY A 39 -41.53 15.51 -28.43
N GLY A 40 -40.52 16.11 -29.09
CA GLY A 40 -39.14 16.13 -28.60
C GLY A 40 -39.00 16.85 -27.26
N LEU A 41 -39.65 18.01 -27.09
CA LEU A 41 -39.66 18.75 -25.83
C LEU A 41 -40.28 17.94 -24.68
N LEU A 42 -41.40 17.27 -24.95
CA LEU A 42 -42.06 16.39 -23.98
C LEU A 42 -41.16 15.21 -23.57
N LEU A 43 -40.42 14.62 -24.51
CA LEU A 43 -39.46 13.56 -24.23
C LEU A 43 -38.30 14.05 -23.35
N VAL A 44 -37.79 15.26 -23.59
CA VAL A 44 -36.76 15.87 -22.74
C VAL A 44 -37.29 16.15 -21.33
N LEU A 45 -38.50 16.68 -21.20
CA LEU A 45 -39.13 16.94 -19.90
C LEU A 45 -39.42 15.64 -19.12
N ALA A 46 -39.87 14.58 -19.80
CA ALA A 46 -40.06 13.26 -19.20
C ALA A 46 -38.73 12.64 -18.76
N GLY A 47 -37.66 12.79 -19.56
CA GLY A 47 -36.31 12.38 -19.20
C GLY A 47 -35.78 13.09 -17.96
N LEU A 48 -36.02 14.41 -17.86
CA LEU A 48 -35.65 15.22 -16.69
C LEU A 48 -36.39 14.80 -15.41
N GLY A 49 -37.69 14.46 -15.50
CA GLY A 49 -38.47 13.98 -14.36
C GLY A 49 -38.05 12.60 -13.84
N VAL A 50 -37.60 11.71 -14.72
CA VAL A 50 -37.04 10.40 -14.33
C VAL A 50 -35.62 10.57 -13.76
N TYR A 51 -34.83 11.51 -14.29
CA TYR A 51 -33.49 11.81 -13.78
C TYR A 51 -33.52 12.41 -12.36
N SER A 52 -34.50 13.25 -12.04
CA SER A 52 -34.64 13.84 -10.70
C SER A 52 -35.11 12.85 -9.64
N THR A 53 -35.97 11.89 -10.01
CA THR A 53 -36.45 10.84 -9.08
C THR A 53 -35.43 9.74 -8.85
N TRP A 54 -34.52 9.48 -9.79
CA TRP A 54 -33.36 8.59 -9.59
C TRP A 54 -32.27 9.20 -8.71
N ARG A 55 -32.28 10.52 -8.51
CA ARG A 55 -31.40 11.24 -7.59
C ARG A 55 -32.12 11.71 -6.31
N GLN A 56 -33.07 10.94 -5.77
CA GLN A 56 -33.28 11.08 -4.33
C GLN A 56 -31.96 10.68 -3.65
N PRO A 57 -31.26 11.61 -3.00
CA PRO A 57 -29.98 11.29 -2.41
C PRO A 57 -30.26 10.28 -1.28
N GLN A 58 -29.69 9.08 -1.39
CA GLN A 58 -29.78 8.04 -0.36
C GLN A 58 -29.33 8.53 1.03
N SER A 59 -28.71 9.70 1.12
CA SER A 59 -28.34 10.37 2.36
C SER A 59 -29.55 10.76 3.24
N SER A 60 -30.76 10.86 2.71
CA SER A 60 -31.93 11.19 3.54
C SER A 60 -32.48 10.00 4.33
N LEU A 61 -32.25 8.76 3.88
CA LEU A 61 -32.84 7.57 4.52
C LEU A 61 -32.35 7.38 5.96
N PRO A 62 -31.03 7.35 6.25
CA PRO A 62 -30.55 7.20 7.63
C PRO A 62 -30.94 8.37 8.53
N GLN A 63 -31.02 9.58 7.98
CA GLN A 63 -31.46 10.77 8.74
C GLN A 63 -32.95 10.70 9.10
N THR A 64 -33.81 10.30 8.16
CA THR A 64 -35.26 10.17 8.43
C THR A 64 -35.57 9.03 9.38
N GLU A 65 -34.87 7.90 9.24
CA GLU A 65 -34.99 6.75 10.15
C GLU A 65 -34.51 7.11 11.55
N PHE A 66 -33.33 7.74 11.66
CA PHE A 66 -32.80 8.18 12.94
C PHE A 66 -33.71 9.19 13.63
N ALA A 67 -34.27 10.16 12.89
CA ALA A 67 -35.20 11.13 13.47
C ALA A 67 -36.49 10.47 14.01
N ALA A 68 -36.98 9.41 13.36
CA ALA A 68 -38.18 8.69 13.78
C ALA A 68 -37.94 7.73 14.95
N GLN A 69 -36.76 7.11 15.02
CA GLN A 69 -36.43 6.03 15.98
C GLN A 69 -35.24 6.39 16.89
N ARG A 70 -35.00 7.68 17.12
CA ARG A 70 -33.82 8.18 17.82
C ARG A 70 -33.54 7.46 19.14
N SER A 71 -34.54 7.37 20.02
CA SER A 71 -34.38 6.76 21.34
C SER A 71 -34.04 5.27 21.23
N GLU A 72 -34.76 4.54 20.37
CA GLU A 72 -34.55 3.10 20.17
C GLU A 72 -33.16 2.80 19.59
N ILE A 73 -32.69 3.61 18.64
CA ILE A 73 -31.37 3.47 18.03
C ILE A 73 -30.27 3.73 19.07
N LEU A 74 -30.38 4.83 19.84
CA LEU A 74 -29.40 5.16 20.87
C LEU A 74 -29.38 4.08 21.97
N GLU A 75 -30.55 3.64 22.44
CA GLU A 75 -30.68 2.59 23.45
C GLU A 75 -30.10 1.26 22.95
N THR A 76 -30.34 0.90 21.68
CA THR A 76 -29.78 -0.31 21.07
C THR A 76 -28.24 -0.28 21.05
N ILE A 77 -27.65 0.88 20.78
CA ILE A 77 -26.18 1.04 20.82
C ILE A 77 -25.67 0.88 22.25
N GLU A 78 -26.34 1.52 23.22
CA GLU A 78 -25.97 1.43 24.65
C GLU A 78 -26.07 0.00 25.16
N GLN A 79 -27.16 -0.71 24.90
CA GLN A 79 -27.34 -2.11 25.29
C GLN A 79 -26.24 -3.01 24.72
N ARG A 80 -25.81 -2.79 23.47
CA ARG A 80 -24.71 -3.56 22.87
C ARG A 80 -23.37 -3.25 23.52
N LEU A 81 -23.12 -1.99 23.89
CA LEU A 81 -21.92 -1.59 24.63
C LEU A 81 -21.89 -2.22 26.02
N GLU A 82 -23.01 -2.23 26.74
CA GLU A 82 -23.13 -2.84 28.06
C GLU A 82 -22.97 -4.37 28.00
N ALA A 83 -23.43 -5.00 26.92
CA ALA A 83 -23.25 -6.43 26.67
C ALA A 83 -21.82 -6.81 26.23
N GLY A 84 -20.88 -5.86 26.14
CA GLY A 84 -19.50 -6.11 25.68
C GLY A 84 -19.39 -6.39 24.18
N LYS A 85 -20.45 -6.18 23.39
CA LYS A 85 -20.48 -6.43 21.94
C LYS A 85 -20.04 -5.18 21.17
N TYR A 86 -18.77 -4.80 21.35
CA TYR A 86 -18.25 -3.51 20.87
C TYR A 86 -18.24 -3.39 19.34
N ASP A 87 -17.79 -4.43 18.62
CA ASP A 87 -17.82 -4.44 17.15
C ASP A 87 -19.26 -4.31 16.62
N ASP A 88 -20.22 -5.04 17.19
CA ASP A 88 -21.64 -4.96 16.81
C ASP A 88 -22.25 -3.58 17.11
N ALA A 89 -21.85 -2.94 18.21
CA ALA A 89 -22.27 -1.59 18.58
C ALA A 89 -21.71 -0.56 17.60
N TYR A 90 -20.43 -0.66 17.27
CA TYR A 90 -19.74 0.25 16.35
C TYR A 90 -20.27 0.11 14.92
N ASP A 91 -20.43 -1.12 14.42
CA ASP A 91 -20.96 -1.37 13.08
C ASP A 91 -22.42 -0.90 12.94
N PHE A 92 -23.22 -1.01 14.00
CA PHE A 92 -24.58 -0.49 14.02
C PHE A 92 -24.60 1.04 14.04
N ALA A 93 -23.81 1.68 14.93
CA ALA A 93 -23.71 3.13 15.01
C ALA A 93 -23.17 3.76 13.72
N ARG A 94 -22.20 3.11 13.04
CA ARG A 94 -21.60 3.60 11.80
C ARG A 94 -22.59 3.77 10.65
N ARG A 95 -23.71 3.03 10.65
CA ARG A 95 -24.79 3.20 9.66
C ARG A 95 -25.41 4.60 9.67
N TYR A 96 -25.33 5.27 10.82
CA TYR A 96 -25.88 6.59 11.05
C TYR A 96 -24.80 7.67 11.18
N ARG A 97 -23.55 7.40 10.78
CA ARG A 97 -22.42 8.33 10.99
C ARG A 97 -22.62 9.72 10.37
N ASP A 98 -23.43 9.81 9.32
CA ASP A 98 -23.70 11.06 8.59
C ASP A 98 -24.85 11.87 9.24
N VAL A 99 -25.44 11.34 10.32
CA VAL A 99 -26.44 12.03 11.15
C VAL A 99 -25.72 12.94 12.15
N GLN A 100 -26.07 14.22 12.13
CA GLN A 100 -25.51 15.22 13.05
C GLN A 100 -26.25 15.19 14.40
N ASP A 101 -26.02 14.16 15.21
CA ASP A 101 -26.54 14.06 16.58
C ASP A 101 -25.38 13.87 17.59
N PRO A 102 -25.21 14.78 18.58
CA PRO A 102 -24.11 14.70 19.55
C PRO A 102 -24.12 13.45 20.43
N ALA A 103 -25.30 12.90 20.75
CA ALA A 103 -25.41 11.69 21.57
C ALA A 103 -24.98 10.46 20.76
N LEU A 104 -25.42 10.36 19.50
CA LEU A 104 -24.95 9.33 18.58
C LEU A 104 -23.45 9.41 18.37
N GLU A 105 -22.90 10.60 18.15
CA GLU A 105 -21.47 10.79 17.95
C GLU A 105 -20.66 10.34 19.18
N LYS A 106 -21.13 10.68 20.39
CA LYS A 106 -20.52 10.21 21.65
C LYS A 106 -20.55 8.69 21.76
N LEU A 107 -21.66 8.05 21.43
CA LEU A 107 -21.79 6.59 21.45
C LEU A 107 -20.92 5.91 20.38
N LEU A 108 -20.85 6.49 19.17
CA LEU A 108 -19.99 5.99 18.10
C LEU A 108 -18.51 6.05 18.51
N ARG A 109 -18.04 7.18 19.06
CA ARG A 109 -16.68 7.30 19.59
C ARG A 109 -16.41 6.29 20.69
N ARG A 110 -17.33 6.15 21.66
CA ARG A 110 -17.22 5.17 22.76
C ARG A 110 -17.15 3.74 22.24
N ALA A 111 -17.99 3.38 21.26
CA ALA A 111 -17.98 2.06 20.64
C ALA A 111 -16.66 1.78 19.93
N HIS A 112 -16.18 2.73 19.13
CA HIS A 112 -14.90 2.60 18.43
C HIS A 112 -13.72 2.43 19.41
N GLU A 113 -13.70 3.24 20.47
CA GLU A 113 -12.69 3.15 21.52
C GLU A 113 -12.68 1.76 22.17
N GLN A 114 -13.83 1.24 22.59
CA GLN A 114 -13.93 -0.08 23.23
C GLN A 114 -13.58 -1.22 22.27
N THR A 115 -13.95 -1.12 20.99
CA THR A 115 -13.51 -2.06 19.96
C THR A 115 -11.99 -2.13 19.86
N LEU A 116 -11.30 -0.98 19.83
CA LEU A 116 -9.84 -0.97 19.73
C LEU A 116 -9.18 -1.47 21.01
N LEU A 117 -9.72 -1.15 22.19
CA LEU A 117 -9.23 -1.68 23.47
C LEU A 117 -9.36 -3.21 23.55
N ALA A 118 -10.52 -3.76 23.20
CA ALA A 118 -10.73 -5.20 23.17
C ALA A 118 -9.79 -5.90 22.16
N ARG A 119 -9.53 -5.26 21.01
CA ARG A 119 -8.53 -5.76 20.05
C ARG A 119 -7.13 -5.77 20.64
N ILE A 120 -6.73 -4.71 21.36
CA ILE A 120 -5.44 -4.66 22.05
C ILE A 120 -5.32 -5.80 23.07
N GLU A 121 -6.36 -6.04 23.88
CA GLU A 121 -6.37 -7.14 24.87
C GLU A 121 -6.27 -8.53 24.23
N SER A 122 -6.81 -8.69 23.02
CA SER A 122 -6.72 -9.95 22.27
C SER A 122 -5.37 -10.20 21.60
N LEU A 123 -4.53 -9.17 21.44
CA LEU A 123 -3.24 -9.31 20.76
C LEU A 123 -2.18 -9.84 21.71
N PRO A 124 -1.32 -10.76 21.25
CA PRO A 124 -0.20 -11.22 22.06
C PRO A 124 0.84 -10.10 22.21
N GLU A 125 1.49 -10.04 23.37
CA GLU A 125 2.57 -9.07 23.66
C GLU A 125 3.79 -9.22 22.73
N THR A 126 3.89 -10.35 22.01
CA THR A 126 4.91 -10.59 20.99
C THR A 126 4.76 -9.70 19.74
N GLN A 127 3.65 -8.96 19.63
CA GLN A 127 3.36 -8.02 18.54
C GLN A 127 3.27 -6.55 19.03
N PRO A 128 4.30 -6.02 19.70
CA PRO A 128 4.25 -4.68 20.28
C PRO A 128 4.02 -3.57 19.25
N GLY A 129 4.48 -3.75 18.01
CA GLY A 129 4.25 -2.80 16.92
C GLY A 129 2.76 -2.66 16.58
N ARG A 130 2.02 -3.78 16.56
CA ARG A 130 0.58 -3.75 16.27
C ARG A 130 -0.22 -3.13 17.42
N ILE A 131 0.18 -3.41 18.65
CA ILE A 131 -0.41 -2.80 19.85
C ILE A 131 -0.18 -1.28 19.82
N ALA A 132 1.02 -0.83 19.47
CA ALA A 132 1.33 0.59 19.31
C ALA A 132 0.47 1.29 18.24
N GLU A 133 0.21 0.63 17.11
CA GLU A 133 -0.68 1.16 16.05
C GLU A 133 -2.12 1.35 16.54
N LEU A 134 -2.65 0.39 17.30
CA LEU A 134 -3.99 0.50 17.86
C LEU A 134 -4.09 1.61 18.92
N TYR A 135 -3.07 1.78 19.77
CA TYR A 135 -3.01 2.92 20.70
C TYR A 135 -2.88 4.26 19.97
N ALA A 136 -2.19 4.30 18.82
CA ALA A 136 -2.14 5.50 18.00
C ALA A 136 -3.54 5.87 17.47
N GLN A 137 -4.31 4.90 16.95
CA GLN A 137 -5.69 5.12 16.52
C GLN A 137 -6.60 5.58 17.68
N LEU A 138 -6.39 5.02 18.88
CA LEU A 138 -7.10 5.48 20.09
C LEU A 138 -6.80 6.93 20.46
N THR A 139 -5.59 7.41 20.18
CA THR A 139 -5.19 8.80 20.42
C THR A 139 -5.99 9.78 19.57
N ASP A 140 -6.29 9.40 18.31
CA ASP A 140 -7.09 10.22 17.41
C ASP A 140 -8.57 10.31 17.85
N ILE A 141 -9.07 9.27 18.53
CA ILE A 141 -10.47 9.20 19.00
C ILE A 141 -10.65 9.89 20.35
N ALA A 142 -9.69 9.72 21.26
CA ALA A 142 -9.74 10.20 22.63
C ALA A 142 -8.35 10.69 23.11
N PRO A 143 -7.93 11.89 22.67
CA PRO A 143 -6.57 12.39 22.92
C PRO A 143 -6.28 12.59 24.42
N ASP A 144 -7.29 12.91 25.22
CA ASP A 144 -7.13 13.25 26.64
C ASP A 144 -6.95 12.03 27.57
N LYS A 145 -6.98 10.80 27.02
CA LYS A 145 -6.93 9.54 27.79
C LYS A 145 -5.52 8.95 27.95
N GLY A 146 -4.48 9.67 27.53
CA GLY A 146 -3.08 9.23 27.68
C GLY A 146 -2.70 8.05 26.76
N TYR A 147 -3.48 7.78 25.70
CA TYR A 147 -3.15 6.73 24.73
C TYR A 147 -1.89 7.02 23.93
N ALA A 148 -1.53 8.30 23.78
CA ALA A 148 -0.29 8.72 23.14
C ALA A 148 0.95 8.15 23.86
N ASP A 149 0.96 8.22 25.19
CA ASP A 149 2.07 7.71 26.01
C ASP A 149 2.15 6.18 25.93
N LYS A 150 1.01 5.49 25.97
CA LYS A 150 0.95 4.04 25.78
C LYS A 150 1.47 3.65 24.39
N ALA A 151 1.06 4.36 23.34
CA ALA A 151 1.57 4.14 21.99
C ALA A 151 3.09 4.33 21.94
N ALA A 152 3.63 5.36 22.58
CA ALA A 152 5.07 5.61 22.65
C ALA A 152 5.83 4.49 23.38
N GLN A 153 5.31 4.00 24.51
CA GLN A 153 5.89 2.87 25.25
C GLN A 153 5.94 1.59 24.41
N TRP A 154 4.83 1.24 23.75
CA TRP A 154 4.77 0.06 22.89
C TRP A 154 5.66 0.20 21.64
N ARG A 155 5.80 1.40 21.07
CA ARG A 155 6.77 1.66 19.99
C ARG A 155 8.20 1.43 20.47
N LEU A 156 8.54 1.87 21.68
CA LEU A 156 9.87 1.64 22.25
C LEU A 156 10.14 0.14 22.47
N GLN A 157 9.14 -0.60 22.96
CA GLN A 157 9.24 -2.05 23.10
C GLN A 157 9.42 -2.75 21.75
N ALA A 158 8.67 -2.33 20.72
CA ALA A 158 8.81 -2.84 19.36
C ALA A 158 10.21 -2.58 18.78
N LYS A 159 10.75 -1.36 18.98
CA LYS A 159 12.11 -1.02 18.58
C LYS A 159 13.15 -1.92 19.26
N ARG A 160 13.05 -2.12 20.58
CA ARG A 160 13.96 -2.99 21.34
C ARG A 160 13.90 -4.45 20.88
N GLN A 161 12.70 -4.97 20.62
CA GLN A 161 12.54 -6.33 20.13
C GLN A 161 13.13 -6.49 18.72
N GLU A 162 12.90 -5.53 17.83
CA GLU A 162 13.51 -5.51 16.49
C GLU A 162 15.04 -5.43 16.57
N GLN A 163 15.58 -4.55 17.40
CA GLN A 163 17.02 -4.42 17.62
C GLN A 163 17.63 -5.74 18.10
N LYS A 164 17.04 -6.37 19.13
CA LYS A 164 17.52 -7.66 19.65
C LYS A 164 17.53 -8.74 18.58
N ALA A 165 16.45 -8.86 17.82
CA ALA A 165 16.34 -9.91 16.81
C ALA A 165 17.26 -9.66 15.59
N LEU A 166 17.54 -8.40 15.23
CA LEU A 166 18.57 -8.07 14.24
C LEU A 166 19.98 -8.38 14.73
N GLN A 167 20.28 -8.17 16.02
CA GLN A 167 21.56 -8.56 16.62
C GLN A 167 21.73 -10.09 16.65
N GLU A 168 20.68 -10.83 16.95
CA GLU A 168 20.67 -12.31 16.86
C GLU A 168 20.94 -12.76 15.42
N ALA A 169 20.22 -12.21 14.44
CA ALA A 169 20.46 -12.51 13.03
C ALA A 169 21.89 -12.14 12.59
N LEU A 170 22.46 -11.04 13.10
CA LEU A 170 23.84 -10.65 12.84
C LEU A 170 24.88 -11.63 13.41
N ALA A 171 24.58 -12.27 14.54
CA ALA A 171 25.44 -13.28 15.15
C ALA A 171 25.44 -14.59 14.37
N GLU A 172 24.33 -14.90 13.68
CA GLU A 172 24.19 -16.07 12.81
C GLU A 172 24.83 -15.88 11.43
N LEU A 173 25.02 -14.63 10.98
CA LEU A 173 25.68 -14.35 9.70
C LEU A 173 27.19 -14.64 9.75
N PRO A 174 27.74 -15.39 8.77
CA PRO A 174 29.18 -15.61 8.65
C PRO A 174 29.99 -14.29 8.64
N PRO A 175 31.18 -14.25 9.27
CA PRO A 175 31.97 -13.02 9.40
C PRO A 175 32.38 -12.37 8.07
N ASP A 176 32.58 -13.20 7.05
CA ASP A 176 32.97 -12.86 5.68
C ASP A 176 31.81 -12.31 4.82
N GLN A 177 30.56 -12.46 5.26
CA GLN A 177 29.38 -11.85 4.60
C GLN A 177 29.24 -10.35 4.92
N HIS A 178 30.31 -9.58 4.71
CA HIS A 178 30.35 -8.14 4.93
C HIS A 178 29.14 -7.38 4.32
N PRO A 179 28.67 -7.68 3.09
CA PRO A 179 27.54 -6.96 2.50
C PRO A 179 26.21 -7.17 3.25
N ALA A 180 25.93 -8.39 3.71
CA ALA A 180 24.73 -8.68 4.49
C ALA A 180 24.80 -8.06 5.89
N ARG A 181 25.98 -8.14 6.53
CA ARG A 181 26.23 -7.50 7.83
C ARG A 181 26.06 -5.98 7.75
N TRP A 182 26.47 -5.35 6.66
CA TRP A 182 26.26 -3.92 6.41
C TRP A 182 24.77 -3.53 6.42
N LEU A 183 23.90 -4.31 5.77
CA LEU A 183 22.45 -4.07 5.80
C LEU A 183 21.89 -4.06 7.22
N VAL A 184 22.34 -5.01 8.05
CA VAL A 184 21.90 -5.10 9.45
C VAL A 184 22.38 -3.89 10.25
N TYR A 185 23.66 -3.53 10.15
CA TYR A 185 24.19 -2.36 10.86
C TYR A 185 23.51 -1.05 10.43
N ARG A 186 23.20 -0.89 9.13
CA ARG A 186 22.42 0.25 8.61
C ARG A 186 21.02 0.33 9.22
N ARG A 187 20.37 -0.81 9.45
CA ARG A 187 19.05 -0.83 10.11
C ARG A 187 19.18 -0.56 11.61
N LEU A 188 20.19 -1.14 12.27
CA LEU A 188 20.47 -0.91 13.69
C LEU A 188 20.81 0.56 13.98
N SER A 189 21.60 1.22 13.13
CA SER A 189 21.95 2.64 13.27
C SER A 189 20.73 3.56 13.15
N GLN A 190 19.73 3.20 12.34
CA GLN A 190 18.46 3.92 12.24
C GLN A 190 17.52 3.67 13.42
N LEU A 191 17.54 2.45 13.99
CA LEU A 191 16.67 2.07 15.10
C LEU A 191 17.13 2.63 16.44
N ALA A 192 18.45 2.60 16.68
CA ALA A 192 19.10 3.02 17.92
C ALA A 192 20.27 3.99 17.60
N PRO A 193 19.97 5.22 17.12
CA PRO A 193 20.99 6.20 16.78
C PRO A 193 21.88 6.63 17.96
N GLU A 194 21.41 6.44 19.19
CA GLU A 194 22.17 6.64 20.42
C GLU A 194 23.33 5.65 20.59
N GLU A 195 23.25 4.48 19.96
CA GLU A 195 24.30 3.45 19.99
C GLU A 195 25.31 3.69 18.85
N ALA A 196 26.25 4.61 19.08
CA ALA A 196 27.27 5.02 18.11
C ALA A 196 28.08 3.85 17.51
N VAL A 197 28.14 2.70 18.20
CA VAL A 197 28.82 1.49 17.70
C VAL A 197 28.21 0.98 16.40
N PHE A 198 26.89 1.06 16.20
CA PHE A 198 26.25 0.57 14.98
C PHE A 198 26.59 1.45 13.78
N ALA A 199 26.51 2.78 13.95
CA ALA A 199 26.88 3.73 12.91
C ALA A 199 28.36 3.57 12.50
N LYS A 200 29.26 3.41 13.48
CA LYS A 200 30.68 3.15 13.22
C LYS A 200 30.89 1.86 12.42
N ARG A 201 30.22 0.76 12.79
CA ARG A 201 30.33 -0.51 12.06
C ARG A 201 29.73 -0.46 10.65
N GLU A 202 28.59 0.23 10.49
CA GLU A 202 28.01 0.49 9.17
C GLU A 202 29.01 1.24 8.28
N GLU A 203 29.63 2.29 8.80
CA GLU A 203 30.61 3.10 8.08
C GLU A 203 31.86 2.29 7.72
N GLU A 204 32.47 1.59 8.69
CA GLU A 204 33.67 0.75 8.47
C GLU A 204 33.44 -0.27 7.34
N ILE A 205 32.32 -1.00 7.40
CA ILE A 205 32.00 -1.99 6.37
C ILE A 205 31.64 -1.29 5.04
N GLY A 206 30.89 -0.19 5.09
CA GLY A 206 30.52 0.58 3.91
C GLY A 206 31.73 1.11 3.15
N GLN A 207 32.73 1.63 3.85
CA GLN A 207 34.01 2.09 3.30
C GLN A 207 34.81 0.92 2.71
N ALA A 208 34.92 -0.21 3.43
CA ALA A 208 35.61 -1.39 2.92
C ALA A 208 34.97 -1.92 1.62
N LEU A 209 33.64 -2.02 1.56
CA LEU A 209 32.94 -2.41 0.34
C LEU A 209 33.13 -1.41 -0.80
N THR A 210 33.16 -0.11 -0.48
CA THR A 210 33.40 0.94 -1.49
C THR A 210 34.81 0.86 -2.05
N HIS A 211 35.81 0.64 -1.18
CA HIS A 211 37.21 0.44 -1.57
C HIS A 211 37.35 -0.75 -2.51
N LEU A 212 36.73 -1.89 -2.18
CA LEU A 212 36.75 -3.08 -3.05
C LEU A 212 36.19 -2.78 -4.45
N VAL A 213 35.13 -1.98 -4.55
CA VAL A 213 34.60 -1.61 -5.87
C VAL A 213 35.49 -0.58 -6.57
N GLN A 214 36.11 0.36 -5.86
CA GLN A 214 37.03 1.34 -6.43
C GLN A 214 38.33 0.71 -6.96
N GLU A 215 38.84 -0.31 -6.26
CA GLU A 215 39.98 -1.13 -6.72
C GLU A 215 39.59 -2.10 -7.83
N SER A 216 38.29 -2.35 -8.00
CA SER A 216 37.82 -3.20 -9.07
C SER A 216 38.00 -2.54 -10.44
N PRO A 217 38.11 -3.33 -11.51
CA PRO A 217 38.03 -2.84 -12.89
C PRO A 217 36.70 -2.15 -13.24
N TRP A 218 35.74 -2.15 -12.31
CA TRP A 218 34.34 -1.80 -12.50
C TRP A 218 33.89 -0.69 -11.53
N SER A 219 34.71 0.35 -11.40
CA SER A 219 34.57 1.44 -10.43
C SER A 219 33.36 2.37 -10.63
N ASP A 220 32.50 2.11 -11.61
CA ASP A 220 31.26 2.84 -11.89
C ASP A 220 30.06 2.44 -11.00
N ALA A 221 30.35 2.02 -9.75
CA ALA A 221 29.40 1.54 -8.77
C ALA A 221 28.23 2.53 -8.57
N CYS A 222 27.01 2.10 -8.86
CA CYS A 222 25.79 2.88 -8.64
C CYS A 222 25.80 4.29 -9.30
N SER A 223 26.50 4.46 -10.42
CA SER A 223 26.54 5.72 -11.18
C SER A 223 25.38 5.92 -12.17
N SER A 224 24.55 4.90 -12.41
CA SER A 224 23.42 5.02 -13.33
C SER A 224 22.17 5.54 -12.63
N SER A 225 21.53 6.54 -13.23
CA SER A 225 20.23 7.14 -12.86
C SER A 225 19.07 6.14 -12.72
N ALA A 226 19.24 4.86 -13.05
CA ALA A 226 18.29 3.79 -12.79
C ALA A 226 18.51 3.17 -11.38
N ILE A 227 18.01 3.87 -10.36
CA ILE A 227 18.13 3.62 -8.91
C ILE A 227 17.72 2.20 -8.44
N ARG A 228 16.98 1.42 -9.25
CA ARG A 228 16.37 0.14 -8.83
C ARG A 228 17.35 -1.00 -8.54
N ALA A 229 18.56 -0.96 -9.09
CA ALA A 229 19.45 -2.12 -9.05
C ALA A 229 20.34 -2.19 -7.79
N CYS A 230 20.64 -1.06 -7.14
CA CYS A 230 21.43 -1.02 -5.90
C CYS A 230 20.64 -1.49 -4.66
N ARG A 231 19.32 -1.74 -4.79
CA ARG A 231 18.46 -2.28 -3.72
C ARG A 231 18.89 -3.66 -3.20
N PHE A 232 19.62 -4.41 -4.03
CA PHE A 232 20.07 -5.76 -3.70
C PHE A 232 21.47 -5.81 -3.11
N LYS A 233 22.10 -4.66 -2.82
CA LYS A 233 23.37 -4.65 -2.07
C LYS A 233 23.17 -5.40 -0.76
N GLY A 234 24.02 -6.38 -0.46
CA GLY A 234 23.89 -7.25 0.71
C GLY A 234 23.12 -8.54 0.49
N PHE A 235 22.52 -8.74 -0.68
CA PHE A 235 21.90 -10.01 -1.07
C PHE A 235 22.95 -10.96 -1.64
N THR A 236 22.62 -12.24 -1.66
CA THR A 236 23.40 -13.26 -2.38
C THR A 236 22.88 -13.37 -3.81
N ALA A 237 23.80 -13.30 -4.77
CA ALA A 237 23.57 -13.60 -6.17
C ALA A 237 23.64 -15.12 -6.41
N PHE A 238 22.69 -15.65 -7.16
CA PHE A 238 22.63 -17.06 -7.55
C PHE A 238 22.56 -17.19 -9.07
N ASP A 239 23.28 -18.19 -9.59
CA ASP A 239 23.06 -18.66 -10.95
C ASP A 239 21.77 -19.51 -10.96
N PRO A 240 20.72 -19.11 -11.70
CA PRO A 240 19.46 -19.85 -11.74
C PRO A 240 19.57 -21.20 -12.46
N VAL A 241 20.60 -21.40 -13.29
CA VAL A 241 20.84 -22.64 -14.02
C VAL A 241 21.62 -23.63 -13.15
N ALA A 242 22.72 -23.18 -12.54
CA ALA A 242 23.53 -24.03 -11.67
C ALA A 242 22.96 -24.19 -10.26
N SER A 243 22.04 -23.30 -9.84
CA SER A 243 21.54 -23.19 -8.46
C SER A 243 22.64 -22.96 -7.42
N GLU A 244 23.78 -22.41 -7.84
CA GLU A 244 24.94 -22.16 -7.00
C GLU A 244 25.05 -20.68 -6.60
N PRO A 245 25.49 -20.38 -5.36
CA PRO A 245 25.75 -19.02 -4.95
C PRO A 245 26.99 -18.47 -5.66
N LEU A 246 26.82 -17.36 -6.38
CA LEU A 246 27.92 -16.63 -7.02
C LEU A 246 28.69 -15.76 -6.02
N GLY A 247 28.03 -15.34 -4.94
CA GLY A 247 28.61 -14.46 -3.92
C GLY A 247 27.64 -13.37 -3.47
N SER A 248 28.14 -12.42 -2.67
CA SER A 248 27.34 -11.30 -2.18
C SER A 248 27.39 -10.10 -3.11
N ILE A 249 26.24 -9.49 -3.38
CA ILE A 249 26.11 -8.30 -4.23
C ILE A 249 26.61 -7.09 -3.45
N ILE A 250 27.60 -6.38 -4.01
CA ILE A 250 28.19 -5.18 -3.40
C ILE A 250 27.88 -3.90 -4.17
N GLY A 251 27.43 -4.02 -5.41
CA GLY A 251 27.06 -2.90 -6.26
C GLY A 251 26.42 -3.35 -7.58
N VAL A 252 26.16 -2.37 -8.45
CA VAL A 252 25.69 -2.59 -9.82
C VAL A 252 26.47 -1.70 -10.76
N ALA A 253 26.82 -2.24 -11.92
CA ALA A 253 27.44 -1.54 -13.03
C ALA A 253 26.57 -1.64 -14.29
N TRP A 254 26.53 -0.58 -15.09
CA TRP A 254 25.95 -0.63 -16.43
C TRP A 254 27.06 -0.85 -17.45
N ARG A 255 26.83 -1.75 -18.41
CA ARG A 255 27.83 -2.10 -19.42
C ARG A 255 27.22 -2.00 -20.81
N PRO A 256 27.75 -1.14 -21.70
CA PRO A 256 27.36 -1.16 -23.09
C PRO A 256 27.92 -2.42 -23.78
N LYS A 257 27.29 -2.83 -24.87
CA LYS A 257 27.75 -3.92 -25.73
C LYS A 257 29.22 -3.69 -26.13
N GLY A 258 30.05 -4.72 -25.97
CA GLY A 258 31.48 -4.68 -26.27
C GLY A 258 32.36 -4.15 -25.13
N ALA A 259 31.78 -3.64 -24.03
CA ALA A 259 32.56 -3.29 -22.84
C ALA A 259 33.08 -4.55 -22.14
N LEU A 260 34.27 -4.49 -21.56
CA LEU A 260 34.87 -5.58 -20.80
C LEU A 260 34.01 -5.90 -19.57
N ILE A 261 33.70 -7.18 -19.35
CA ILE A 261 32.96 -7.68 -18.18
C ILE A 261 33.75 -8.67 -17.32
N ASP A 262 34.82 -9.24 -17.86
CA ASP A 262 35.76 -10.09 -17.14
C ASP A 262 37.18 -9.79 -17.64
N VAL A 263 38.07 -9.45 -16.71
CA VAL A 263 39.46 -9.06 -17.03
C VAL A 263 40.32 -10.27 -17.33
N GLU A 264 40.08 -11.41 -16.69
CA GLU A 264 40.90 -12.61 -16.85
C GLU A 264 40.59 -13.32 -18.18
N SER A 265 39.31 -13.48 -18.50
CA SER A 265 38.89 -14.15 -19.75
C SER A 265 38.82 -13.20 -20.96
N GLY A 266 38.91 -11.89 -20.74
CA GLY A 266 38.74 -10.88 -21.79
C GLY A 266 37.30 -10.79 -22.32
N LEU A 267 36.33 -11.39 -21.62
CA LEU A 267 34.94 -11.43 -22.05
C LEU A 267 34.34 -10.02 -22.07
N THR A 268 33.59 -9.72 -23.12
CA THR A 268 32.87 -8.45 -23.28
C THR A 268 31.36 -8.63 -23.21
N ALA A 269 30.65 -7.59 -22.77
CA ALA A 269 29.20 -7.55 -22.71
C ALA A 269 28.58 -7.82 -24.10
N PRO A 270 27.71 -8.84 -24.26
CA PRO A 270 27.11 -9.17 -25.54
C PRO A 270 26.03 -8.16 -25.98
N GLU A 271 25.49 -7.40 -25.02
CA GLU A 271 24.45 -6.38 -25.19
C GLU A 271 24.55 -5.32 -24.10
N ASN A 272 23.81 -4.22 -24.26
CA ASN A 272 23.69 -3.19 -23.23
C ASN A 272 22.88 -3.75 -22.05
N ALA A 273 23.51 -3.93 -20.88
CA ALA A 273 22.85 -4.52 -19.72
C ALA A 273 23.40 -4.01 -18.39
N HIS A 274 22.65 -4.29 -17.32
CA HIS A 274 23.12 -4.10 -15.95
C HIS A 274 23.73 -5.40 -15.43
N TYR A 275 24.75 -5.25 -14.59
CA TYR A 275 25.48 -6.34 -13.97
C TYR A 275 25.59 -6.07 -12.47
N TYR A 276 25.29 -7.07 -11.66
CA TYR A 276 25.68 -7.06 -10.25
C TYR A 276 27.19 -7.19 -10.15
N ILE A 277 27.79 -6.34 -9.32
CA ILE A 277 29.16 -6.53 -8.85
C ILE A 277 29.07 -7.48 -7.66
N VAL A 278 29.63 -8.68 -7.81
CA VAL A 278 29.50 -9.78 -6.86
C VAL A 278 30.87 -10.04 -6.21
N LEU A 279 30.86 -10.11 -4.88
CA LEU A 279 31.97 -10.55 -4.05
C LEU A 279 31.82 -12.05 -3.78
N PRO A 280 32.58 -12.92 -4.47
CA PRO A 280 32.57 -14.35 -4.17
C PRO A 280 33.23 -14.63 -2.81
N GLN A 281 33.04 -15.84 -2.27
CA GLN A 281 33.72 -16.26 -1.03
C GLN A 281 35.24 -16.30 -1.19
N ALA A 282 35.72 -16.64 -2.38
CA ALA A 282 37.13 -16.65 -2.73
C ALA A 282 37.31 -16.18 -4.18
N GLY A 283 38.39 -15.45 -4.44
CA GLY A 283 38.73 -14.95 -5.77
C GLY A 283 38.40 -13.47 -5.99
N PRO A 284 38.62 -12.98 -7.22
CA PRO A 284 38.33 -11.59 -7.57
C PRO A 284 36.83 -11.32 -7.61
N LEU A 285 36.47 -10.04 -7.58
CA LEU A 285 35.10 -9.62 -7.86
C LEU A 285 34.68 -10.12 -9.25
N VAL A 286 33.37 -10.39 -9.43
CA VAL A 286 32.82 -10.85 -10.71
C VAL A 286 31.58 -10.03 -11.09
N LEU A 287 31.31 -9.91 -12.39
CA LEU A 287 30.09 -9.31 -12.90
C LEU A 287 29.06 -10.38 -13.25
N ALA A 288 27.90 -10.35 -12.58
CA ALA A 288 26.78 -11.24 -12.85
C ALA A 288 25.64 -10.47 -13.52
N LYS A 289 25.23 -10.88 -14.72
CA LYS A 289 24.20 -10.15 -15.50
C LYS A 289 22.87 -10.17 -14.76
N THR A 290 22.30 -9.00 -14.46
CA THR A 290 21.12 -8.90 -13.56
C THR A 290 19.90 -9.65 -14.08
N SER A 291 19.73 -9.76 -15.40
CA SER A 291 18.61 -10.48 -16.04
C SER A 291 18.72 -12.01 -15.96
N GLN A 292 19.88 -12.53 -15.54
CA GLN A 292 20.20 -13.96 -15.46
C GLN A 292 20.64 -14.34 -14.05
N THR A 293 20.40 -13.48 -13.05
CA THR A 293 20.83 -13.72 -11.68
C THR A 293 19.62 -13.65 -10.76
N GLU A 294 19.43 -14.71 -9.97
CA GLU A 294 18.45 -14.69 -8.89
C GLU A 294 19.08 -14.05 -7.64
N THR A 295 18.34 -13.18 -6.95
CA THR A 295 18.82 -12.51 -5.73
C THR A 295 18.08 -13.04 -4.51
N LYS A 296 18.79 -13.56 -3.51
CA LYS A 296 18.17 -13.97 -2.24
C LYS A 296 18.83 -13.26 -1.07
N LEU A 297 17.99 -12.85 -0.12
CA LEU A 297 18.46 -12.36 1.16
C LEU A 297 18.94 -13.58 1.99
N PRO A 298 20.08 -13.50 2.71
CA PRO A 298 20.56 -14.61 3.54
C PRO A 298 19.49 -15.09 4.52
N GLU A 299 19.49 -16.38 4.85
CA GLU A 299 18.43 -17.02 5.64
C GLU A 299 18.09 -16.29 6.95
N PRO A 300 19.07 -15.89 7.80
CA PRO A 300 18.77 -15.17 9.05
C PRO A 300 18.06 -13.83 8.83
N LEU A 301 18.19 -13.26 7.63
CA LEU A 301 17.63 -11.97 7.25
C LEU A 301 16.31 -12.06 6.50
N GLN A 302 15.89 -13.25 6.03
CA GLN A 302 14.64 -13.39 5.26
C GLN A 302 13.39 -12.82 5.95
N PRO A 303 13.17 -13.01 7.27
CA PRO A 303 12.03 -12.41 7.97
C PRO A 303 12.04 -10.86 7.96
N TRP A 304 13.20 -10.26 7.67
CA TRP A 304 13.43 -8.83 7.71
C TRP A 304 13.42 -8.17 6.32
N ARG A 305 13.12 -8.92 5.25
CA ARG A 305 13.18 -8.44 3.86
C ARG A 305 12.52 -7.06 3.69
N ASP A 306 11.29 -6.91 4.13
CA ASP A 306 10.49 -5.69 3.94
C ASP A 306 10.99 -4.51 4.81
N ARG A 307 11.79 -4.78 5.85
CA ARG A 307 12.37 -3.76 6.73
C ARG A 307 13.79 -3.36 6.33
N LEU A 308 14.53 -4.26 5.67
CA LEU A 308 15.90 -4.03 5.20
C LEU A 308 15.94 -3.45 3.78
N VAL A 309 14.94 -3.78 2.96
CA VAL A 309 14.78 -3.21 1.61
C VAL A 309 13.61 -2.24 1.64
N PRO A 310 13.85 -0.92 1.67
CA PRO A 310 12.76 0.03 1.53
C PRO A 310 12.09 -0.15 0.16
N ASP A 311 10.76 -0.16 0.13
CA ASP A 311 9.99 -0.05 -1.12
C ASP A 311 10.45 1.21 -1.87
N ASP A 312 10.87 1.06 -3.12
CA ASP A 312 11.17 2.17 -4.04
C ASP A 312 9.88 2.98 -4.30
N ARG A 313 9.54 3.90 -3.40
CA ARG A 313 8.59 5.01 -3.66
C ARG A 313 9.29 6.25 -4.21
N TYR A 314 10.47 6.11 -4.80
CA TYR A 314 11.02 7.18 -5.64
C TYR A 314 10.40 7.06 -7.04
N PRO A 315 9.67 8.09 -7.51
CA PRO A 315 9.09 8.07 -8.84
C PRO A 315 10.21 7.87 -9.85
N VAL A 316 10.02 6.89 -10.73
CA VAL A 316 10.76 6.85 -11.99
C VAL A 316 10.46 8.18 -12.67
N ALA A 317 11.49 8.99 -12.90
CA ALA A 317 11.34 10.05 -13.89
C ALA A 317 11.06 9.34 -15.21
N GLU A 318 9.81 9.43 -15.67
CA GLU A 318 9.39 9.05 -17.02
C GLU A 318 10.15 9.88 -18.08
#